data_AF-A0A967QBG9-F1
#
_entry.id   AF-A0A967QBG9-F1
#
_cell.length_a   1.000
_cell.length_b   1.000
_cell.length_c   1.000
_cell.angle_alpha   90.00
_cell.angle_beta   90.00
_cell.angle_gamma   90.00
#
_symmetry.space_group_name_H-M   'P 1'
#
loop_
_entity.id
_entity.type
_entity.pdbx_description
1 polymer ?
#
loop_
_entity_poly.entity_id
_entity_poly.type
_entity_poly.pdbx_seq_one_letter_code
_entity_poly.pdbx_strand_id
1 'polypeptide(L)' 'ETEVLSASLRHPQHVVDSARIGADIATMPFAVMDKLFNHPLTDIGMERFTADWEAYQQALADRRG' A
#
# COMPACT_ATOMS: atom_id res chain seq x y z
N GLU A 1 -18.80 13.16 -22.67
CA GLU A 1 -17.38 12.78 -22.52
C GLU A 1 -17.33 11.26 -22.38
N THR A 2 -16.33 10.61 -22.94
CA THR A 2 -16.20 9.14 -22.91
C THR A 2 -15.04 8.77 -21.99
N GLU A 3 -15.28 7.82 -21.09
CA GLU A 3 -14.28 7.30 -20.15
C GLU A 3 -13.71 5.97 -20.64
N VAL A 4 -12.42 5.75 -20.41
CA VAL A 4 -11.71 4.52 -20.71
C VAL A 4 -11.76 3.58 -19.51
N LEU A 5 -12.42 2.43 -19.70
CA LEU A 5 -12.45 1.33 -18.73
C LEU A 5 -11.46 0.24 -19.15
N SER A 6 -10.38 0.10 -18.38
CA SER A 6 -9.37 -0.94 -18.52
C SER A 6 -9.80 -2.23 -17.85
N ALA A 7 -9.86 -3.33 -18.60
CA ALA A 7 -10.34 -4.62 -18.14
C ALA A 7 -9.30 -5.74 -18.33
N SER A 8 -9.58 -6.92 -17.77
CA SER A 8 -8.68 -8.10 -17.87
C SER A 8 -7.32 -7.89 -17.20
N LEU A 9 -7.27 -7.11 -16.10
CA LEU A 9 -6.05 -6.93 -15.32
C LEU A 9 -5.79 -8.17 -14.45
N ARG A 10 -4.62 -8.79 -14.60
CA ARG A 10 -4.31 -10.12 -14.02
C ARG A 10 -3.19 -10.09 -12.98
N HIS A 11 -2.45 -8.99 -12.88
CA HIS A 11 -1.38 -8.80 -11.92
C HIS A 11 -1.12 -7.31 -11.68
N PRO A 12 -0.45 -6.93 -10.58
CA PRO A 12 -0.21 -5.52 -10.23
C PRO A 12 0.39 -4.67 -11.35
N GLN A 13 1.32 -5.23 -12.14
CA GLN A 13 1.93 -4.49 -13.25
C GLN A 13 0.91 -4.03 -14.31
N HIS A 14 -0.15 -4.80 -14.60
CA HIS A 14 -1.22 -4.35 -15.51
C HIS A 14 -1.94 -3.12 -14.97
N VAL A 15 -2.13 -3.03 -13.65
CA VAL A 15 -2.77 -1.88 -13.01
C VAL A 15 -1.86 -0.66 -13.09
N VAL A 16 -0.57 -0.84 -12.81
CA VAL A 16 0.46 0.21 -12.90
C VAL A 16 0.52 0.76 -14.32
N ASP A 17 0.60 -0.11 -15.32
CA ASP A 17 0.68 0.31 -16.71
C ASP A 17 -0.63 1.02 -17.13
N SER A 18 -1.79 0.45 -16.81
CA SER A 18 -3.09 1.05 -17.09
C SER A 18 -3.25 2.45 -16.49
N ALA A 19 -2.79 2.67 -15.26
CA ALA A 19 -2.82 3.98 -14.62
C ALA A 19 -1.84 4.96 -15.29
N ARG A 20 -0.65 4.50 -15.69
CA ARG A 20 0.37 5.34 -16.36
C ARG A 20 -0.06 5.85 -17.73
N ILE A 21 -0.81 5.06 -18.49
CA ILE A 21 -1.40 5.49 -19.77
C ILE A 21 -2.68 6.34 -19.59
N GLY A 22 -3.13 6.57 -18.35
CA GLY A 22 -4.23 7.47 -18.04
C GLY A 22 -5.62 6.87 -18.24
N ALA A 23 -5.81 5.57 -17.98
CA ALA A 23 -7.15 4.99 -17.95
C ALA A 23 -7.96 5.56 -16.78
N ASP A 24 -9.22 5.94 -17.04
CA ASP A 24 -10.11 6.53 -16.04
C ASP A 24 -10.59 5.50 -15.01
N ILE A 25 -10.92 4.29 -15.49
CA ILE A 25 -11.52 3.22 -14.68
C ILE A 25 -10.75 1.91 -14.93
N ALA A 26 -10.62 1.08 -13.89
CA ALA A 26 -10.02 -0.25 -13.97
C ALA A 26 -10.92 -1.31 -13.33
N THR A 27 -11.11 -2.46 -14.01
CA THR A 27 -11.77 -3.64 -13.45
C THR A 27 -10.81 -4.83 -13.39
N MET A 28 -10.79 -5.50 -12.24
CA MET A 28 -9.85 -6.57 -11.93
C MET A 28 -10.42 -7.55 -10.89
N PRO A 29 -9.91 -8.79 -10.80
CA PRO A 29 -10.22 -9.68 -9.68
C PRO A 29 -9.76 -9.08 -8.35
N PHE A 30 -10.50 -9.32 -7.27
CA PHE A 30 -10.16 -8.83 -5.92
C PHE A 30 -8.73 -9.19 -5.49
N ALA A 31 -8.27 -10.40 -5.80
CA ALA A 31 -6.92 -10.85 -5.48
C ALA A 31 -5.80 -10.03 -6.18
N VAL A 32 -6.08 -9.36 -7.29
CA VAL A 32 -5.12 -8.42 -7.91
C VAL A 32 -5.10 -7.11 -7.15
N MET A 33 -6.28 -6.60 -6.76
CA MET A 33 -6.43 -5.37 -5.99
C MET A 33 -5.78 -5.49 -4.61
N ASP A 34 -5.99 -6.61 -3.91
CA ASP A 34 -5.39 -6.88 -2.59
C ASP A 34 -3.86 -6.83 -2.64
N LYS A 35 -3.24 -7.40 -3.68
CA LYS A 35 -1.79 -7.34 -3.89
C LYS A 35 -1.23 -5.92 -4.06
N LEU A 36 -2.05 -4.93 -4.43
CA LEU A 36 -1.59 -3.55 -4.58
C LEU A 36 -1.21 -2.91 -3.23
N PHE A 37 -1.77 -3.40 -2.12
CA PHE A 37 -1.53 -2.87 -0.78
C PHE A 37 -0.40 -3.60 -0.03
N ASN A 38 -0.02 -4.80 -0.49
CA ASN A 38 0.91 -5.67 0.20
C ASN A 38 2.34 -5.49 -0.32
N HIS A 39 3.21 -4.85 0.48
CA HIS A 39 4.61 -4.65 0.12
C HIS A 39 5.55 -4.93 1.30
N PRO A 40 6.59 -5.78 1.14
CA PRO A 40 7.41 -6.24 2.27
C PRO A 40 8.18 -5.13 2.99
N LEU A 41 8.59 -4.07 2.28
CA LEU A 41 9.25 -2.92 2.92
C LEU A 41 8.29 -2.08 3.77
N THR A 42 6.99 -2.11 3.48
CA THR A 42 5.98 -1.42 4.28
C THR A 42 5.81 -2.15 5.61
N ASP A 43 5.70 -3.47 5.57
CA ASP A 43 5.58 -4.30 6.78
C ASP A 43 6.80 -4.11 7.70
N ILE A 44 8.02 -4.21 7.13
CA ILE A 44 9.27 -3.96 7.85
C ILE A 44 9.30 -2.53 8.43
N GLY A 45 8.79 -1.55 7.68
CA GLY A 45 8.70 -0.16 8.14
C GLY A 45 7.77 -0.01 9.34
N MET A 46 6.60 -0.66 9.31
CA MET A 46 5.61 -0.62 10.39
C MET A 46 6.12 -1.29 11.67
N GLU A 47 6.80 -2.43 11.55
CA GLU A 47 7.42 -3.12 12.69
C GLU A 47 8.46 -2.22 13.38
N ARG A 48 9.35 -1.61 12.59
CA ARG A 48 10.37 -0.69 13.11
C ARG A 48 9.74 0.54 13.77
N PHE A 49 8.75 1.14 13.11
CA PHE A 49 8.05 2.31 13.66
C PHE A 49 7.42 1.99 15.02
N THR A 50 6.79 0.83 15.15
CA THR A 50 6.14 0.41 16.40
C THR A 50 7.17 0.20 17.50
N ALA A 51 8.29 -0.47 17.20
CA ALA A 51 9.38 -0.67 18.16
C ALA A 51 9.99 0.66 18.63
N ASP A 52 10.24 1.58 17.71
CA ASP A 52 10.77 2.91 18.04
C ASP A 52 9.79 3.70 18.93
N TRP A 53 8.48 3.58 18.66
CA TRP A 53 7.45 4.21 19.46
C TRP A 53 7.38 3.67 20.88
N GLU A 54 7.45 2.35 21.05
CA GLU A 54 7.49 1.70 22.37
C GLU A 54 8.73 2.14 23.16
N ALA A 55 9.91 2.17 22.51
CA ALA A 55 11.14 2.65 23.12
C ALA A 55 11.04 4.11 23.58
N TYR A 56 10.41 4.97 22.76
CA TYR A 56 10.16 6.36 23.13
C TYR A 56 9.23 6.50 24.35
N GLN A 57 8.15 5.71 24.41
CA GLN A 57 7.24 5.72 25.55
C GLN A 57 7.93 5.28 26.85
N GLN A 58 8.79 4.27 26.78
CA GLN A 58 9.57 3.84 27.94
C GLN A 58 10.50 4.96 28.43
N ALA A 59 11.25 5.59 27.51
CA ALA A 59 12.14 6.69 27.86
C ALA A 59 11.40 7.91 28.46
N LEU A 60 10.16 8.16 28.04
CA LEU A 60 9.31 9.19 28.64
C LEU A 60 8.86 8.82 30.06
N ALA A 61 8.51 7.56 30.31
CA ALA A 61 8.10 7.10 31.63
C ALA A 61 9.27 7.22 32.63
N ASP A 62 10.46 6.79 32.22
CA ASP A 62 11.68 6.85 33.04
C ASP A 62 12.08 8.28 33.42
N ARG A 63 11.75 9.27 32.57
CA ARG A 63 12.00 10.70 32.85
C ARG A 63 10.99 11.34 33.79
N ARG A 64 9.83 10.70 33.99
CA ARG A 64 8.72 11.22 34.80
C ARG A 64 8.65 10.60 36.20
N GLY A 65 9.33 9.47 36.42
CA GLY A 65 9.58 8.88 37.74
C GLY A 65 10.83 9.45 38.38
#